data_AF-K6QCM1-F1
#
_entry.id   AF-K6QCM1-F1
#
_cell.length_a   1.000
_cell.length_b   1.000
_cell.length_c   1.000
_cell.angle_alpha   90.00
_cell.angle_beta   90.00
_cell.angle_gamma   90.00
#
_symmetry.space_group_name_H-M   'P 1'
#
loop_
_entity.id
_entity.type
_entity.pdbx_description
1 polymer ?
#
loop_
_entity_poly.entity_id
_entity_poly.type
_entity_poly.pdbx_seq_one_letter_code
_entity_poly.pdbx_strand_id
1 'polypeptide(L)'
;MHRQETKSKKGLIWGIAILAVVLLGGGIWFGVHQQAQAKAAAASASSSKAAVRSRASAKKMREATQASEKAKDPVYKDFAADGLSFNQVQAAKQLDVTAVGDSVMLGSEYLYKELFPKIYFDAGVSRQIYEAPDLFKSLAASGKLADTVIIGLGSNGTFTDAEFASIMNTLGSKRQVYWINVHADTTWTDEVNRDLVSMSHRYRNLHIVDWHKASEGHDDWFVADKTHPTTEGQPHYVATVAKAVLAKVK
;
A
#
# COMPACT_ATOMS: atom_id res chain seq x y z
N MET A 1 -103.89 -11.30 -17.58
CA MET A 1 -102.44 -11.38 -17.27
C MET A 1 -102.20 -12.79 -16.75
N HIS A 2 -101.35 -13.67 -17.28
CA HIS A 2 -99.94 -13.53 -17.63
C HIS A 2 -99.52 -14.66 -18.60
N ARG A 3 -98.56 -14.35 -19.48
CA ARG A 3 -97.93 -15.21 -20.51
C ARG A 3 -96.87 -16.13 -19.88
N GLN A 4 -96.75 -17.37 -20.37
CA GLN A 4 -95.51 -18.17 -20.25
C GLN A 4 -94.80 -18.25 -21.60
N GLU A 5 -93.49 -18.02 -21.59
CA GLU A 5 -92.59 -18.21 -22.73
C GLU A 5 -91.74 -19.47 -22.55
N THR A 6 -91.50 -20.18 -23.66
CA THR A 6 -90.54 -21.29 -23.75
C THR A 6 -89.25 -20.83 -24.43
N LYS A 7 -88.11 -21.03 -23.75
CA LYS A 7 -86.75 -20.77 -24.26
C LYS A 7 -86.31 -21.79 -25.31
N SER A 8 -85.65 -21.30 -26.37
CA SER A 8 -85.08 -22.08 -27.48
C SER A 8 -83.61 -22.43 -27.27
N LYS A 9 -83.26 -23.69 -27.59
CA LYS A 9 -81.91 -24.27 -27.63
C LYS A 9 -81.11 -23.74 -28.83
N LYS A 10 -80.36 -22.64 -28.67
CA LYS A 10 -79.38 -22.19 -29.70
C LYS A 10 -77.96 -21.93 -29.18
N GLY A 11 -77.69 -22.11 -27.88
CA GLY A 11 -76.40 -21.73 -27.27
C GLY A 11 -75.26 -22.76 -27.33
N LEU A 12 -75.51 -24.03 -27.70
CA LEU A 12 -74.56 -25.11 -27.45
C LEU A 12 -73.47 -25.29 -28.53
N ILE A 13 -73.64 -24.75 -29.74
CA ILE A 13 -72.72 -25.00 -30.86
C ILE A 13 -71.56 -23.99 -30.89
N TRP A 14 -71.68 -22.83 -30.24
CA TRP A 14 -70.59 -21.83 -30.18
C TRP A 14 -69.58 -22.05 -29.04
N GLY A 15 -69.89 -22.88 -28.04
CA GLY A 15 -69.02 -23.09 -26.87
C GLY A 15 -67.77 -23.95 -27.13
N ILE A 16 -67.84 -24.90 -28.07
CA ILE A 16 -66.74 -25.83 -28.36
C ILE A 16 -65.66 -25.21 -29.27
N ALA A 17 -66.05 -24.29 -30.15
CA ALA A 17 -65.10 -23.59 -31.04
C ALA A 17 -64.19 -22.59 -30.30
N ILE A 18 -64.66 -22.00 -29.20
CA ILE A 18 -63.91 -20.99 -28.43
C ILE A 18 -62.89 -21.65 -27.47
N LEU A 19 -63.18 -22.85 -26.95
CA LEU A 19 -62.27 -23.58 -26.05
C LEU A 19 -61.04 -24.16 -26.78
N ALA A 20 -61.15 -24.53 -28.07
CA ALA A 20 -60.03 -25.01 -28.87
C ALA A 20 -59.04 -23.90 -29.27
N VAL A 21 -59.52 -22.66 -29.47
CA VAL A 21 -58.69 -21.51 -29.85
C VAL A 21 -57.87 -20.97 -28.66
N VAL A 22 -58.40 -21.04 -27.43
CA VAL A 22 -57.69 -20.59 -26.22
C VAL A 22 -56.58 -21.55 -25.79
N LEU A 23 -56.75 -22.87 -25.98
CA LEU A 23 -55.71 -23.87 -25.66
C LEU A 23 -54.57 -23.91 -26.70
N LEU A 24 -54.87 -23.66 -27.97
CA LEU A 24 -53.84 -23.56 -29.03
C LEU A 24 -53.08 -22.22 -28.98
N GLY A 25 -53.76 -21.11 -28.68
CA GLY A 25 -53.13 -19.78 -28.55
C GLY A 25 -52.22 -19.65 -27.32
N GLY A 26 -52.59 -20.27 -26.19
CA GLY A 26 -51.80 -20.26 -24.96
C GLY A 26 -50.48 -21.03 -25.06
N GLY A 27 -50.46 -22.17 -25.74
CA GLY A 27 -49.24 -22.97 -25.98
C GLY A 27 -48.24 -22.27 -26.90
N ILE A 28 -48.74 -21.58 -27.94
CA ILE A 28 -47.90 -20.79 -28.85
C ILE A 28 -47.32 -19.57 -28.11
N TRP A 29 -48.12 -18.86 -27.32
CA TRP A 29 -47.65 -17.70 -26.55
C TRP A 29 -46.62 -18.11 -25.47
N PHE A 30 -46.88 -19.19 -24.73
CA PHE A 30 -45.96 -19.71 -23.72
C PHE A 30 -44.64 -20.23 -24.33
N GLY A 31 -44.70 -20.93 -25.46
CA GLY A 31 -43.51 -21.41 -26.18
C GLY A 31 -42.65 -20.28 -26.74
N VAL A 32 -43.27 -19.25 -27.32
CA VAL A 32 -42.57 -18.05 -27.81
C VAL A 32 -41.93 -17.27 -26.66
N HIS A 33 -42.62 -17.15 -25.51
CA HIS A 33 -42.10 -16.47 -24.33
C HIS A 33 -40.93 -17.23 -23.69
N GLN A 34 -41.01 -18.56 -23.61
CA GLN A 34 -39.94 -19.41 -23.08
C GLN A 34 -38.69 -19.39 -23.99
N GLN A 35 -38.88 -19.39 -25.32
CA GLN A 35 -37.78 -19.28 -26.27
C GLN A 35 -37.10 -17.90 -26.23
N ALA A 36 -37.87 -16.82 -26.02
CA ALA A 36 -37.33 -15.48 -25.83
C ALA A 36 -36.49 -15.37 -24.55
N GLN A 37 -36.97 -15.94 -23.43
CA GLN A 37 -36.21 -15.98 -22.17
C GLN A 37 -34.94 -16.82 -22.29
N ALA A 38 -34.99 -17.99 -22.96
CA ALA A 38 -33.82 -18.83 -23.20
C ALA A 38 -32.74 -18.12 -24.05
N LYS A 39 -33.15 -17.38 -25.10
CA LYS A 39 -32.24 -16.56 -25.91
C LYS A 39 -31.63 -15.42 -25.11
N ALA A 40 -32.42 -14.74 -24.26
CA ALA A 40 -31.92 -13.67 -23.39
C ALA A 40 -30.90 -14.19 -22.35
N ALA A 41 -31.16 -15.36 -21.75
CA ALA A 41 -30.23 -16.01 -20.82
C ALA A 41 -28.93 -16.44 -21.53
N ALA A 42 -29.01 -17.01 -22.73
CA ALA A 42 -27.84 -17.38 -23.53
C ALA A 42 -27.01 -16.16 -23.96
N ALA A 43 -27.65 -15.04 -24.33
CA ALA A 43 -26.99 -13.79 -24.65
C ALA A 43 -26.30 -13.17 -23.42
N SER A 44 -26.95 -13.19 -22.26
CA SER A 44 -26.36 -12.77 -20.98
C SER A 44 -25.15 -13.63 -20.60
N ALA A 45 -25.24 -14.96 -20.72
CA ALA A 45 -24.13 -15.88 -20.45
C ALA A 45 -22.95 -15.75 -21.44
N SER A 46 -23.22 -15.40 -22.70
CA SER A 46 -22.20 -15.10 -23.70
C SER A 46 -21.48 -13.79 -23.36
N SER A 47 -22.24 -12.73 -23.00
CA SER A 47 -21.69 -11.43 -22.61
C SER A 47 -20.83 -11.51 -21.34
N SER A 48 -21.23 -12.34 -20.35
CA SER A 48 -20.45 -12.53 -19.13
C SER A 48 -19.16 -13.31 -19.40
N LYS A 49 -19.18 -14.34 -20.26
CA LYS A 49 -17.97 -15.05 -20.71
C LYS A 49 -17.02 -14.12 -21.49
N ALA A 50 -17.55 -13.24 -22.35
CA ALA A 50 -16.75 -12.26 -23.07
C ALA A 50 -16.09 -11.23 -22.13
N ALA A 51 -16.83 -10.75 -21.13
CA ALA A 51 -16.29 -9.84 -20.11
C ALA A 51 -15.23 -10.49 -19.20
N VAL A 52 -15.38 -11.78 -18.87
CA VAL A 52 -14.36 -12.54 -18.14
C VAL A 52 -13.11 -12.72 -18.99
N ARG A 53 -13.26 -13.05 -20.28
CA ARG A 53 -12.13 -13.17 -21.23
C ARG A 53 -11.42 -11.84 -21.43
N SER A 54 -12.14 -10.72 -21.57
CA SER A 54 -11.52 -9.40 -21.74
C SER A 54 -10.75 -8.97 -20.49
N ARG A 55 -11.29 -9.21 -19.29
CA ARG A 55 -10.57 -9.00 -18.02
C ARG A 55 -9.33 -9.88 -17.90
N ALA A 56 -9.42 -11.15 -18.30
CA ALA A 56 -8.26 -12.06 -18.29
C ALA A 56 -7.16 -11.61 -19.27
N SER A 57 -7.54 -11.18 -20.49
CA SER A 57 -6.59 -10.63 -21.47
C SER A 57 -5.95 -9.31 -20.98
N ALA A 58 -6.74 -8.42 -20.38
CA ALA A 58 -6.22 -7.17 -19.81
C ALA A 58 -5.28 -7.41 -18.63
N LYS A 59 -5.58 -8.40 -17.77
CA LYS A 59 -4.69 -8.83 -16.69
C LYS A 59 -3.36 -9.36 -17.24
N LYS A 60 -3.42 -10.25 -18.23
CA LYS A 60 -2.22 -10.83 -18.86
C LYS A 60 -1.34 -9.79 -19.55
N MET A 61 -1.96 -8.80 -20.19
CA MET A 61 -1.25 -7.66 -20.80
C MET A 61 -0.56 -6.80 -19.73
N ARG A 62 -1.26 -6.46 -18.65
CA ARG A 62 -0.67 -5.72 -17.51
C ARG A 62 0.50 -6.46 -16.87
N GLU A 63 0.38 -7.76 -16.67
CA GLU A 63 1.46 -8.61 -16.14
C GLU A 63 2.68 -8.62 -17.08
N ALA A 64 2.47 -8.69 -18.39
CA ALA A 64 3.55 -8.64 -19.38
C ALA A 64 4.23 -7.27 -19.42
N THR A 65 3.47 -6.17 -19.36
CA THR A 65 4.02 -4.80 -19.28
C THR A 65 4.83 -4.63 -18.01
N GLN A 66 4.28 -5.01 -16.86
CA GLN A 66 4.95 -4.92 -15.56
C GLN A 66 6.22 -5.78 -15.52
N ALA A 67 6.22 -6.97 -16.09
CA ALA A 67 7.41 -7.81 -16.20
C ALA A 67 8.50 -7.14 -17.07
N SER A 68 8.11 -6.46 -18.16
CA SER A 68 9.05 -5.71 -19.00
C SER A 68 9.63 -4.49 -18.30
N GLU A 69 8.80 -3.73 -17.58
CA GLU A 69 9.22 -2.56 -16.78
C GLU A 69 10.16 -2.99 -15.65
N LYS A 70 9.78 -4.04 -14.91
CA LYS A 70 10.59 -4.66 -13.86
C LYS A 70 11.98 -5.09 -14.36
N ALA A 71 12.08 -5.66 -15.55
CA ALA A 71 13.36 -6.08 -16.13
C ALA A 71 14.28 -4.90 -16.52
N LYS A 72 13.69 -3.73 -16.78
CA LYS A 72 14.41 -2.53 -17.24
C LYS A 72 14.74 -1.54 -16.12
N ASP A 73 14.11 -1.66 -14.96
CA ASP A 73 14.29 -0.74 -13.84
C ASP A 73 15.59 -1.05 -13.06
N PRO A 74 16.62 -0.16 -13.11
CA PRO A 74 17.89 -0.38 -12.41
C PRO A 74 17.71 -0.36 -10.89
N VAL A 75 16.94 0.61 -10.37
CA VAL A 75 16.67 0.75 -8.93
C VAL A 75 16.02 -0.52 -8.38
N TYR A 76 15.12 -1.13 -9.14
CA TYR A 76 14.54 -2.41 -8.72
C TYR A 76 15.59 -3.53 -8.63
N LYS A 77 16.54 -3.60 -9.57
CA LYS A 77 17.58 -4.64 -9.55
C LYS A 77 18.45 -4.52 -8.30
N ASP A 78 18.77 -3.30 -7.91
CA ASP A 78 19.67 -3.04 -6.79
C ASP A 78 19.03 -3.43 -5.45
N PHE A 79 17.72 -3.20 -5.27
CA PHE A 79 17.01 -3.56 -4.03
C PHE A 79 16.23 -4.88 -4.08
N ALA A 80 16.22 -5.59 -5.22
CA ALA A 80 15.52 -6.87 -5.35
C ALA A 80 16.15 -7.95 -4.47
N ALA A 81 17.49 -7.95 -4.36
CA ALA A 81 18.24 -8.87 -3.50
C ALA A 81 17.88 -8.65 -2.03
N ASP A 82 17.59 -7.41 -1.66
CA ASP A 82 17.13 -7.04 -0.32
C ASP A 82 15.65 -7.30 -0.08
N GLY A 83 14.91 -7.83 -1.04
CA GLY A 83 13.52 -8.23 -0.86
C GLY A 83 12.49 -7.11 -0.97
N LEU A 84 12.83 -5.96 -1.59
CA LEU A 84 11.80 -5.02 -2.04
C LEU A 84 11.07 -5.57 -3.27
N SER A 85 9.74 -5.47 -3.25
CA SER A 85 8.92 -5.81 -4.41
C SER A 85 8.99 -4.71 -5.46
N PHE A 86 8.70 -5.05 -6.72
CA PHE A 86 8.65 -4.06 -7.79
C PHE A 86 7.61 -2.95 -7.49
N ASN A 87 6.46 -3.32 -6.91
CA ASN A 87 5.43 -2.36 -6.52
C ASN A 87 5.90 -1.41 -5.42
N GLN A 88 6.65 -1.92 -4.44
CA GLN A 88 7.25 -1.10 -3.39
C GLN A 88 8.23 -0.08 -4.01
N VAL A 89 9.11 -0.52 -4.91
CA VAL A 89 10.04 0.39 -5.60
C VAL A 89 9.29 1.45 -6.42
N GLN A 90 8.24 1.07 -7.16
CA GLN A 90 7.44 2.06 -7.91
C GLN A 90 6.70 3.04 -6.98
N ALA A 91 6.20 2.57 -5.84
CA ALA A 91 5.57 3.43 -4.85
C ALA A 91 6.57 4.39 -4.19
N ALA A 92 7.78 3.91 -3.86
CA ALA A 92 8.88 4.72 -3.33
C ALA A 92 9.22 5.89 -4.26
N LYS A 93 9.28 5.63 -5.57
CA LYS A 93 9.53 6.65 -6.61
C LYS A 93 8.51 7.79 -6.63
N GLN A 94 7.31 7.56 -6.12
CA GLN A 94 6.24 8.54 -6.09
C GLN A 94 6.02 9.18 -4.73
N LEU A 95 6.63 8.66 -3.67
CA LEU A 95 6.39 9.05 -2.29
C LEU A 95 7.23 10.29 -1.93
N ASP A 96 6.57 11.35 -1.48
CA ASP A 96 7.23 12.47 -0.83
C ASP A 96 7.65 12.08 0.59
N VAL A 97 8.94 12.23 0.88
CA VAL A 97 9.55 11.83 2.15
C VAL A 97 10.40 12.97 2.69
N THR A 98 10.32 13.24 3.98
CA THR A 98 11.31 14.05 4.69
C THR A 98 12.17 13.14 5.54
N ALA A 99 13.48 13.22 5.38
CA ALA A 99 14.41 12.30 6.00
C ALA A 99 15.46 13.11 6.78
N VAL A 100 15.49 12.92 8.10
CA VAL A 100 16.39 13.65 9.00
C VAL A 100 17.24 12.66 9.76
N GLY A 101 18.56 12.79 9.73
CA GLY A 101 19.43 11.82 10.40
C GLY A 101 20.81 12.31 10.80
N ASP A 102 21.59 11.39 11.34
CA ASP A 102 22.99 11.54 11.73
C ASP A 102 23.94 10.92 10.67
N SER A 103 25.20 10.68 11.03
CA SER A 103 26.23 10.15 10.14
C SER A 103 25.90 8.75 9.60
N VAL A 104 25.18 7.93 10.36
CA VAL A 104 24.82 6.56 9.93
C VAL A 104 23.85 6.65 8.76
N MET A 105 22.83 7.51 8.88
CA MET A 105 21.88 7.74 7.80
C MET A 105 22.53 8.45 6.61
N LEU A 106 23.39 9.44 6.87
CA LEU A 106 24.13 10.18 5.85
C LEU A 106 24.99 9.27 4.97
N GLY A 107 25.60 8.23 5.55
CA GLY A 107 26.43 7.27 4.81
C GLY A 107 25.69 6.57 3.65
N SER A 108 24.36 6.50 3.71
CA SER A 108 23.52 5.87 2.68
C SER A 108 22.72 6.87 1.84
N GLU A 109 23.08 8.17 1.85
CA GLU A 109 22.29 9.24 1.21
C GLU A 109 21.99 8.95 -0.28
N TYR A 110 22.97 8.45 -1.04
CA TYR A 110 22.80 8.21 -2.47
C TYR A 110 21.71 7.17 -2.74
N LEU A 111 21.66 6.09 -1.96
CA LEU A 111 20.65 5.05 -2.05
C LEU A 111 19.26 5.56 -1.67
N TYR A 112 19.17 6.41 -0.64
CA TYR A 112 17.91 7.06 -0.30
C TYR A 112 17.38 7.92 -1.45
N LYS A 113 18.24 8.72 -2.08
CA LYS A 113 17.87 9.57 -3.23
C LYS A 113 17.53 8.76 -4.47
N GLU A 114 18.18 7.62 -4.67
CA GLU A 114 17.88 6.72 -5.78
C GLU A 114 16.51 6.05 -5.61
N LEU A 115 16.22 5.53 -4.41
CA LEU A 115 14.96 4.83 -4.12
C LEU A 115 13.77 5.79 -3.95
N PHE A 116 13.99 6.94 -3.30
CA PHE A 116 13.02 8.00 -3.05
C PHE A 116 13.43 9.30 -3.76
N PRO A 117 13.29 9.43 -5.08
CA PRO A 117 13.70 10.61 -5.85
C PRO A 117 13.00 11.93 -5.44
N LYS A 118 11.92 11.88 -4.65
CA LYS A 118 11.23 13.06 -4.11
C LYS A 118 11.59 13.37 -2.64
N ILE A 119 12.61 12.71 -2.11
CA ILE A 119 13.04 12.88 -0.72
C ILE A 119 13.62 14.28 -0.49
N TYR A 120 13.19 14.96 0.57
CA TYR A 120 13.98 15.99 1.22
C TYR A 120 14.89 15.29 2.23
N PHE A 121 16.19 15.29 1.95
CA PHE A 121 17.20 14.59 2.77
C PHE A 121 18.07 15.60 3.51
N ASP A 122 18.12 15.49 4.83
CA ASP A 122 18.90 16.35 5.72
C ASP A 122 19.54 15.48 6.81
N ALA A 123 20.74 14.97 6.57
CA ALA A 123 21.51 14.24 7.56
C ALA A 123 22.88 14.89 7.77
N GLY A 124 23.45 14.78 8.98
CA GLY A 124 24.69 15.46 9.33
C GLY A 124 25.61 14.63 10.20
N VAL A 125 26.92 14.79 10.01
CA VAL A 125 27.93 14.14 10.86
C VAL A 125 27.78 14.59 12.30
N SER A 126 27.83 13.64 13.24
CA SER A 126 27.75 13.88 14.69
C SER A 126 26.48 14.58 15.18
N ARG A 127 25.42 14.63 14.35
CA ARG A 127 24.15 15.26 14.75
C ARG A 127 23.56 14.57 15.97
N GLN A 128 23.09 15.39 16.89
CA GLN A 128 22.53 14.97 18.17
C GLN A 128 21.01 15.12 18.17
N ILE A 129 20.30 14.30 18.97
CA ILE A 129 18.84 14.40 19.05
C ILE A 129 18.42 15.73 19.69
N TYR A 130 19.19 16.32 20.61
CA TYR A 130 18.84 17.59 21.22
C TYR A 130 18.76 18.76 20.21
N GLU A 131 19.38 18.63 19.03
CA GLU A 131 19.30 19.62 17.95
C GLU A 131 18.03 19.46 17.10
N ALA A 132 17.44 18.26 17.11
CA ALA A 132 16.32 17.91 16.25
C ALA A 132 15.04 18.73 16.51
N PRO A 133 14.66 19.11 17.75
CA PRO A 133 13.50 19.97 17.99
C PRO A 133 13.50 21.26 17.17
N ASP A 134 14.61 22.00 17.15
CA ASP A 134 14.69 23.26 16.43
C ASP A 134 14.83 23.07 14.92
N LEU A 135 15.52 22.00 14.50
CA LEU A 135 15.55 21.59 13.10
C LEU A 135 14.14 21.29 12.57
N PHE A 136 13.35 20.47 13.27
CA PHE A 136 11.99 20.13 12.84
C PHE A 136 11.06 21.35 12.82
N LYS A 137 11.20 22.29 13.77
CA LYS A 137 10.45 23.56 13.73
C LYS A 137 10.80 24.37 12.48
N SER A 138 12.09 24.46 12.13
CA SER A 138 12.56 25.14 10.92
C SER A 138 12.04 24.47 9.64
N LEU A 139 12.07 23.13 9.58
CA LEU A 139 11.51 22.38 8.45
C LEU A 139 10.00 22.56 8.32
N ALA A 140 9.28 22.59 9.45
CA ALA A 140 7.84 22.89 9.45
C ALA A 140 7.55 24.29 8.91
N ALA A 141 8.27 25.30 9.41
CA ALA A 141 8.11 26.69 8.99
C ALA A 141 8.44 26.93 7.51
N SER A 142 9.37 26.15 6.95
CA SER A 142 9.77 26.23 5.55
C SER A 142 8.98 25.30 4.61
N GLY A 143 7.96 24.59 5.12
CA GLY A 143 7.11 23.72 4.29
C GLY A 143 7.81 22.45 3.79
N LYS A 144 8.89 22.03 4.44
CA LYS A 144 9.73 20.89 4.03
C LYS A 144 9.36 19.55 4.69
N LEU A 145 8.29 19.52 5.48
CA LEU A 145 7.80 18.30 6.14
C LEU A 145 6.70 17.62 5.31
N ALA A 146 7.07 16.51 4.66
CA ALA A 146 6.15 15.59 4.00
C ALA A 146 5.26 14.84 5.00
N ASP A 147 4.27 14.12 4.49
CA ASP A 147 3.40 13.26 5.31
C ASP A 147 4.10 12.00 5.83
N THR A 148 5.20 11.60 5.19
CA THR A 148 6.09 10.53 5.65
C THR A 148 7.41 11.13 6.09
N VAL A 149 7.79 10.87 7.34
CA VAL A 149 9.04 11.37 7.93
C VAL A 149 9.87 10.19 8.39
N ILE A 150 11.14 10.12 7.97
CA ILE A 150 12.13 9.14 8.40
C ILE A 150 13.12 9.85 9.33
N ILE A 151 13.39 9.26 10.49
CA ILE A 151 14.32 9.80 11.48
C ILE A 151 15.39 8.75 11.78
N GLY A 152 16.64 9.05 11.43
CA GLY A 152 17.81 8.24 11.73
C GLY A 152 18.72 8.96 12.72
N LEU A 153 18.26 9.13 13.96
CA LEU A 153 19.00 9.79 15.03
C LEU A 153 19.07 8.91 16.27
N GLY A 154 20.21 8.96 16.96
CA GLY A 154 20.44 8.31 18.24
C GLY A 154 21.81 7.61 18.35
N SER A 155 22.54 7.50 17.24
CA SER A 155 23.89 6.91 17.27
C SER A 155 24.86 7.72 18.13
N ASN A 156 24.65 9.04 18.23
CA ASN A 156 25.58 9.94 18.93
C ASN A 156 25.14 10.35 20.35
N GLY A 157 23.98 9.91 20.83
CA GLY A 157 23.51 10.25 22.17
C GLY A 157 22.03 9.94 22.43
N THR A 158 21.65 10.02 23.71
CA THR A 158 20.28 9.79 24.16
C THR A 158 19.38 11.00 23.89
N PHE A 159 18.11 10.86 24.27
CA PHE A 159 17.12 11.93 24.20
C PHE A 159 16.30 11.97 25.48
N THR A 160 15.76 13.14 25.78
CA THR A 160 14.79 13.34 26.84
C THR A 160 13.36 13.23 26.32
N ASP A 161 12.42 12.90 27.20
CA ASP A 161 10.98 12.95 26.92
C ASP A 161 10.54 14.30 26.33
N ALA A 162 11.12 15.41 26.79
CA ALA A 162 10.76 16.75 26.35
C ALA A 162 11.20 17.02 24.90
N GLU A 163 12.41 16.59 24.52
CA GLU A 163 12.92 16.70 23.15
C GLU A 163 12.07 15.85 22.21
N PHE A 164 11.81 14.59 22.59
CA PHE A 164 10.99 13.68 21.81
C PHE A 164 9.57 14.23 21.61
N ALA A 165 8.95 14.73 22.67
CA ALA A 165 7.64 15.34 22.61
C ALA A 165 7.63 16.61 21.73
N SER A 166 8.67 17.45 21.79
CA SER A 166 8.79 18.63 20.94
C SER A 166 8.85 18.26 19.45
N ILE A 167 9.59 17.20 19.11
CA ILE A 167 9.68 16.69 17.73
C ILE A 167 8.31 16.19 17.28
N MET A 168 7.69 15.27 18.04
CA MET A 168 6.40 14.67 17.67
C MET A 168 5.27 15.69 17.60
N ASN A 169 5.26 16.70 18.49
CA ASN A 169 4.28 17.78 18.45
C ASN A 169 4.43 18.64 17.17
N THR A 170 5.68 18.90 16.75
CA THR A 170 5.96 19.65 15.53
C THR A 170 5.54 18.87 14.27
N LEU A 171 5.82 17.57 14.26
CA LEU A 171 5.41 16.68 13.16
C LEU A 171 3.87 16.54 13.10
N GLY A 172 3.21 16.55 14.25
CA GLY A 172 1.78 16.41 14.39
C GLY A 172 1.28 14.99 14.14
N SER A 173 0.06 14.70 14.55
CA SER A 173 -0.52 13.34 14.54
C SER A 173 -0.91 12.81 13.17
N LYS A 174 -0.94 13.66 12.13
CA LYS A 174 -1.32 13.26 10.77
C LYS A 174 -0.17 12.60 10.00
N ARG A 175 1.06 13.05 10.24
CA ARG A 175 2.27 12.51 9.59
C ARG A 175 2.60 11.13 10.14
N GLN A 176 3.14 10.25 9.30
CA GLN A 176 3.70 8.97 9.73
C GLN A 176 5.20 9.16 9.97
N VAL A 177 5.67 8.80 11.16
CA VAL A 177 7.06 8.95 11.59
C VAL A 177 7.69 7.57 11.69
N TYR A 178 8.76 7.34 10.95
CA TYR A 178 9.53 6.11 10.96
C TYR A 178 10.89 6.39 11.60
N TRP A 179 11.10 5.94 12.82
CA TRP A 179 12.33 6.19 13.56
C TRP A 179 13.19 4.93 13.57
N ILE A 180 14.41 5.05 13.07
CA ILE A 180 15.37 3.95 12.93
C ILE A 180 16.06 3.75 14.28
N ASN A 181 15.97 2.54 14.83
CA ASN A 181 16.69 2.21 16.05
C ASN A 181 18.20 1.99 15.75
N VAL A 182 19.02 2.08 16.79
CA VAL A 182 20.47 2.21 16.68
C VAL A 182 21.15 0.86 16.75
N HIS A 183 22.13 0.62 15.88
CA HIS A 183 23.16 -0.40 16.05
C HIS A 183 24.50 0.32 16.19
N ALA A 184 25.11 0.23 17.37
CA ALA A 184 26.40 0.84 17.67
C ALA A 184 27.01 0.22 18.93
N ASP A 185 28.34 0.15 19.01
CA ASP A 185 29.09 -0.29 20.19
C ASP A 185 29.26 0.87 21.19
N THR A 186 28.14 1.34 21.77
CA THR A 186 28.11 2.48 22.71
C THR A 186 27.36 2.11 23.99
N THR A 187 27.63 2.84 25.08
CA THR A 187 26.99 2.60 26.38
C THR A 187 25.50 2.99 26.42
N TRP A 188 25.00 3.72 25.43
CA TRP A 188 23.62 4.22 25.38
C TRP A 188 22.74 3.55 24.33
N THR A 189 23.27 2.66 23.47
CA THR A 189 22.50 1.99 22.41
C THR A 189 21.23 1.32 22.95
N ASP A 190 21.37 0.53 24.03
CA ASP A 190 20.24 -0.18 24.64
C ASP A 190 19.21 0.78 25.24
N GLU A 191 19.66 1.89 25.83
CA GLU A 191 18.79 2.92 26.38
C GLU A 191 17.97 3.59 25.27
N VAL A 192 18.64 4.05 24.21
CA VAL A 192 17.97 4.68 23.06
C VAL A 192 16.93 3.73 22.45
N ASN A 193 17.30 2.47 22.21
CA ASN A 193 16.40 1.50 21.57
C ASN A 193 15.19 1.17 22.45
N ARG A 194 15.39 1.00 23.77
CA ARG A 194 14.31 0.78 24.73
C ARG A 194 13.36 1.99 24.81
N ASP A 195 13.91 3.19 24.82
CA ASP A 195 13.12 4.41 24.96
C ASP A 195 12.34 4.70 23.67
N LEU A 196 12.90 4.42 22.50
CA LEU A 196 12.16 4.46 21.22
C LEU A 196 10.96 3.51 21.21
N VAL A 197 11.14 2.26 21.67
CA VAL A 197 10.02 1.31 21.81
C VAL A 197 8.96 1.85 22.77
N SER A 198 9.38 2.41 23.90
CA SER A 198 8.46 3.02 24.88
C SER A 198 7.68 4.19 24.28
N MET A 199 8.32 5.03 23.46
CA MET A 199 7.65 6.13 22.75
C MET A 199 6.68 5.64 21.69
N SER A 200 6.95 4.53 21.01
CA SER A 200 6.04 3.96 20.00
C SER A 200 4.69 3.54 20.60
N HIS A 201 4.65 3.17 21.88
CA HIS A 201 3.41 2.91 22.60
C HIS A 201 2.62 4.19 22.94
N ARG A 202 3.30 5.34 23.02
CA ARG A 202 2.69 6.65 23.33
C ARG A 202 2.20 7.37 22.07
N TYR A 203 2.88 7.22 20.94
CA TYR A 203 2.59 7.90 19.69
C TYR A 203 2.14 6.91 18.61
N ARG A 204 0.83 6.88 18.31
CA ARG A 204 0.24 5.95 17.33
C ARG A 204 0.75 6.10 15.90
N ASN A 205 1.33 7.25 15.58
CA ASN A 205 1.89 7.57 14.27
C ASN A 205 3.42 7.39 14.22
N LEU A 206 4.04 6.87 15.28
CA LEU A 206 5.44 6.51 15.36
C LEU A 206 5.62 5.01 15.10
N HIS A 207 6.46 4.68 14.15
CA HIS A 207 6.82 3.33 13.75
C HIS A 207 8.32 3.15 13.95
N ILE A 208 8.73 2.12 14.68
CA ILE A 208 10.16 1.81 14.84
C ILE A 208 10.61 0.96 13.65
N VAL A 209 11.67 1.42 12.98
CA VAL A 209 12.39 0.62 11.98
C VAL A 209 13.51 -0.11 12.71
N ASP A 210 13.39 -1.44 12.76
CA ASP A 210 14.28 -2.29 13.55
C ASP A 210 15.57 -2.66 12.78
N TRP A 211 16.42 -1.65 12.57
CA TRP A 211 17.76 -1.85 12.01
C TRP A 211 18.64 -2.68 12.93
N HIS A 212 18.59 -2.43 14.24
CA HIS A 212 19.37 -3.16 15.24
C HIS A 212 19.19 -4.68 15.13
N LYS A 213 17.94 -5.15 15.02
CA LYS A 213 17.67 -6.58 14.81
C LYS A 213 18.02 -7.05 13.40
N ALA A 214 17.76 -6.23 12.39
CA ALA A 214 18.03 -6.58 10.99
C ALA A 214 19.53 -6.79 10.71
N SER A 215 20.40 -6.09 11.42
CA SER A 215 21.86 -6.16 11.27
C SER A 215 22.54 -7.07 12.29
N GLU A 216 21.78 -7.73 13.17
CA GLU A 216 22.35 -8.64 14.17
C GLU A 216 23.04 -9.84 13.48
N GLY A 217 24.30 -10.10 13.85
CA GLY A 217 25.10 -11.18 13.27
C GLY A 217 25.71 -10.85 11.90
N HIS A 218 25.57 -9.62 11.42
CA HIS A 218 26.11 -9.14 10.15
C HIS A 218 27.28 -8.16 10.36
N ASP A 219 28.34 -8.61 11.03
CA ASP A 219 29.53 -7.78 11.29
C ASP A 219 30.18 -7.28 9.99
N ASP A 220 30.02 -8.02 8.88
CA ASP A 220 30.47 -7.66 7.54
C ASP A 220 29.73 -6.46 6.92
N TRP A 221 28.57 -6.11 7.46
CA TRP A 221 27.83 -4.92 7.01
C TRP A 221 28.38 -3.64 7.59
N PHE A 222 29.29 -3.69 8.57
CA PHE A 222 29.81 -2.51 9.25
C PHE A 222 31.30 -2.31 9.02
N VAL A 223 31.72 -1.04 9.06
CA VAL A 223 33.14 -0.72 9.19
C VAL A 223 33.62 -1.07 10.60
N ALA A 224 34.92 -0.90 10.86
CA ALA A 224 35.56 -1.32 12.11
C ALA A 224 34.94 -0.74 13.40
N ASP A 225 34.18 0.37 13.32
CA ASP A 225 33.49 0.98 14.46
C ASP A 225 32.16 0.32 14.82
N LYS A 226 31.73 -0.70 14.05
CA LYS A 226 30.48 -1.45 14.27
C LYS A 226 29.22 -0.57 14.30
N THR A 227 29.27 0.61 13.68
CA THR A 227 28.19 1.60 13.72
C THR A 227 27.84 2.04 12.30
N HIS A 228 28.85 2.36 11.49
CA HIS A 228 28.63 2.84 10.13
C HIS A 228 28.59 1.67 9.14
N PRO A 229 27.53 1.57 8.31
CA PRO A 229 27.46 0.54 7.29
C PRO A 229 28.57 0.70 6.22
N THR A 230 29.16 -0.42 5.79
CA THR A 230 30.04 -0.49 4.62
C THR A 230 29.24 -0.25 3.33
N THR A 231 29.91 -0.08 2.19
CA THR A 231 29.24 -0.03 0.88
C THR A 231 28.33 -1.24 0.63
N GLU A 232 28.67 -2.40 1.17
CA GLU A 232 27.84 -3.62 1.07
C GLU A 232 26.68 -3.62 2.08
N GLY A 233 26.86 -3.02 3.27
CA GLY A 233 25.82 -2.88 4.29
C GLY A 233 24.77 -1.79 4.01
N GLN A 234 25.14 -0.74 3.26
CA GLN A 234 24.26 0.41 2.98
C GLN A 234 22.96 0.03 2.25
N PRO A 235 22.95 -0.85 1.23
CA PRO A 235 21.71 -1.38 0.63
C PRO A 235 20.78 -2.04 1.66
N HIS A 236 21.34 -2.87 2.55
CA HIS A 236 20.57 -3.54 3.61
C HIS A 236 19.92 -2.55 4.59
N TYR A 237 20.66 -1.50 4.97
CA TYR A 237 20.16 -0.41 5.80
C TYR A 237 18.96 0.29 5.16
N VAL A 238 19.11 0.74 3.92
CA VAL A 238 18.05 1.47 3.20
C VAL A 238 16.85 0.57 2.89
N ALA A 239 17.08 -0.70 2.54
CA ALA A 239 16.01 -1.65 2.29
C ALA A 239 15.20 -1.95 3.56
N THR A 240 15.85 -2.05 4.73
CA THR A 240 15.16 -2.23 6.02
C THR A 240 14.19 -1.08 6.29
N VAL A 241 14.64 0.15 6.05
CA VAL A 241 13.83 1.37 6.20
C VAL A 241 12.70 1.41 5.18
N ALA A 242 13.00 1.13 3.91
CA ALA A 242 12.01 1.13 2.84
C ALA A 242 10.91 0.09 3.07
N LYS A 243 11.24 -1.12 3.55
CA LYS A 243 10.26 -2.16 3.90
C LYS A 243 9.28 -1.66 4.96
N ALA A 244 9.76 -0.97 5.99
CA ALA A 244 8.90 -0.41 7.02
C ALA A 244 7.98 0.69 6.46
N VAL A 245 8.54 1.63 5.71
CA VAL A 245 7.81 2.75 5.10
C VAL A 245 6.73 2.25 4.11
N LEU A 246 7.05 1.20 3.36
CA LEU A 246 6.23 0.68 2.26
C LEU A 246 5.46 -0.59 2.64
N ALA A 247 5.36 -0.94 3.92
CA ALA A 247 4.75 -2.19 4.40
C ALA A 247 3.29 -2.39 3.95
N LYS A 248 2.58 -1.30 3.64
CA LYS A 248 1.18 -1.33 3.17
C LYS A 248 1.03 -1.43 1.65
N VAL A 249 2.13 -1.32 0.90
CA VAL A 249 2.15 -1.46 -0.56
C VAL A 249 2.13 -2.95 -0.89
N LYS A 250 1.09 -3.38 -1.62
CA LYS A 250 0.90 -4.78 -2.04
C LYS A 250 1.55 -5.05 -3.39
#